data_AF-A0A7G5ZKC2-F1
#
_entry.id   AF-A0A7G5ZKC2-F1
#
_cell.length_a   1.000
_cell.length_b   1.000
_cell.length_c   1.000
_cell.angle_alpha   90.00
_cell.angle_beta   90.00
_cell.angle_gamma   90.00
#
_symmetry.space_group_name_H-M   'P 1'
#
loop_
_entity.id
_entity.type
_entity.pdbx_description
1 polymer ?
#
loop_
_entity_poly.entity_id
_entity_poly.type
_entity_poly.pdbx_seq_one_letter_code
_entity_poly.pdbx_strand_id
1 'polypeptide(L)' 'MAASDTAITTKVKASIFKEPELKSLAIHVETEKGVVMLSGFVESKAEADKAVKAAKAVEGVTSVKSAIKVK' A
#
# COMPACT_ATOMS: atom_id res chain seq x y z
N MET A 1 6.59 10.00 -17.55
CA MET A 1 5.78 8.93 -16.93
C MET A 1 6.72 8.14 -16.03
N ALA A 2 6.50 8.16 -14.72
CA ALA A 2 7.53 7.86 -13.74
C ALA A 2 7.67 6.35 -13.50
N ALA A 3 8.78 5.78 -13.99
CA ALA A 3 9.22 4.43 -13.63
C ALA A 3 9.28 4.23 -12.09
N SER A 4 9.44 5.31 -11.34
CA SER A 4 9.42 5.34 -9.87
C SER A 4 8.07 4.92 -9.29
N ASP A 5 6.93 5.39 -9.80
CA ASP A 5 5.60 5.08 -9.24
C ASP A 5 5.27 3.59 -9.39
N THR A 6 5.61 3.01 -10.54
CA THR A 6 5.46 1.57 -10.79
C THR A 6 6.36 0.76 -9.86
N ALA A 7 7.61 1.17 -9.66
CA ALA A 7 8.53 0.51 -8.74
C ALA A 7 8.04 0.60 -7.28
N ILE A 8 7.49 1.75 -6.88
CA ILE A 8 6.87 1.95 -5.57
C ILE A 8 5.70 0.99 -5.39
N THR A 9 4.74 1.03 -6.32
CA THR A 9 3.55 0.18 -6.29
C THR A 9 3.92 -1.30 -6.26
N THR A 10 4.95 -1.71 -7.01
CA THR A 10 5.44 -3.09 -7.04
C THR A 10 6.07 -3.51 -5.72
N LYS A 11 6.92 -2.67 -5.10
CA LYS A 11 7.50 -2.95 -3.78
C LYS A 11 6.43 -3.06 -2.69
N VAL A 12 5.44 -2.16 -2.73
CA VAL A 12 4.31 -2.17 -1.79
C VAL A 12 3.48 -3.44 -1.98
N LYS A 13 3.05 -3.75 -3.21
CA LYS A 13 2.35 -5.01 -3.53
C LYS A 13 3.14 -6.24 -3.12
N ALA A 14 4.44 -6.29 -3.34
CA ALA A 14 5.27 -7.44 -2.96
C ALA A 14 5.32 -7.64 -1.43
N SER A 15 5.38 -6.55 -0.65
CA SER A 15 5.34 -6.61 0.82
C SER A 15 3.98 -7.08 1.31
N ILE A 16 2.90 -6.56 0.73
CA ILE A 16 1.52 -6.98 1.00
C ILE A 16 1.29 -8.45 0.61
N PHE A 17 1.83 -8.90 -0.52
CA PHE A 17 1.68 -10.27 -1.00
C PHE A 17 2.43 -11.29 -0.13
N LYS A 18 3.43 -10.83 0.62
CA LYS A 18 4.16 -11.65 1.61
C LYS A 18 3.35 -11.86 2.89
N GLU A 19 2.39 -11.00 3.18
CA GLU A 19 1.55 -11.09 4.37
C GLU A 19 0.26 -11.86 4.03
N PRO A 20 0.03 -13.04 4.61
CA PRO A 20 -1.13 -13.88 4.28
C PRO A 20 -2.47 -13.21 4.60
N GLU A 21 -2.47 -12.34 5.61
CA GLU A 21 -3.61 -11.52 6.06
C GLU A 21 -4.03 -10.57 4.92
N LEU A 22 -3.06 -9.81 4.40
CA LEU A 22 -3.27 -8.83 3.33
C LEU A 22 -3.48 -9.47 1.94
N LYS A 23 -2.99 -10.70 1.74
CA LYS A 23 -3.05 -11.42 0.47
C LYS A 23 -4.46 -11.85 0.06
N SER A 24 -5.32 -12.08 1.05
CA SER A 24 -6.72 -12.48 0.84
C SER A 24 -7.63 -11.28 0.55
N LEU A 25 -7.10 -10.08 0.78
CA LEU A 25 -7.84 -8.83 0.69
C LEU A 25 -7.56 -8.18 -0.67
N ALA A 26 -8.62 -7.75 -1.36
CA ALA A 26 -8.52 -7.00 -2.60
C ALA A 26 -8.03 -5.56 -2.31
N ILE A 27 -6.77 -5.43 -1.89
CA ILE A 27 -6.14 -4.14 -1.60
C ILE A 27 -5.61 -3.56 -2.91
N HIS A 28 -6.18 -2.43 -3.29
CA HIS A 28 -5.71 -1.62 -4.40
C HIS A 28 -4.62 -0.68 -3.90
N VAL A 29 -3.49 -0.68 -4.60
CA VAL A 29 -2.36 0.21 -4.34
C VAL A 29 -2.11 0.99 -5.61
N GLU A 30 -2.18 2.30 -5.52
CA GLU A 30 -1.94 3.22 -6.62
C GLU A 30 -0.95 4.28 -6.14
N THR A 31 0.01 4.65 -6.99
CA THR A 31 0.98 5.70 -6.68
C THR A 31 0.95 6.74 -7.77
N GLU A 32 0.77 8.00 -7.41
CA GLU A 32 0.73 9.10 -8.35
C GLU A 32 1.59 10.26 -7.85
N LYS A 33 2.68 10.57 -8.58
CA LYS A 33 3.58 11.70 -8.28
C LYS A 33 4.10 11.68 -6.83
N GLY A 34 4.47 10.49 -6.33
CA GLY A 34 4.93 10.30 -4.96
C GLY A 34 3.81 10.33 -3.90
N VAL A 35 2.54 10.41 -4.29
CA VAL A 35 1.40 10.22 -3.39
C VAL A 35 0.92 8.78 -3.54
N VAL A 36 1.05 7.97 -2.49
CA VAL A 36 0.54 6.59 -2.47
C VAL A 36 -0.88 6.59 -1.94
N MET A 37 -1.80 6.05 -2.72
CA MET A 37 -3.17 5.75 -2.34
C MET A 37 -3.34 4.24 -2.12
N LEU A 38 -3.77 3.86 -0.92
CA LEU A 38 -4.13 2.49 -0.59
C LEU A 38 -5.62 2.42 -0.29
N SER A 39 -6.34 1.53 -0.96
CA SER A 39 -7.79 1.37 -0.82
C SER A 39 -8.13 -0.11 -0.72
N GLY A 40 -9.03 -0.48 0.18
CA GLY A 40 -9.41 -1.89 0.32
C GLY A 40 -10.14 -2.16 1.63
N PHE A 41 -10.36 -3.43 1.88
CA PHE A 41 -10.88 -3.93 3.15
C PHE A 41 -9.76 -4.66 3.87
N VAL A 42 -9.66 -4.52 5.19
CA VAL A 42 -8.77 -5.33 6.03
C VAL A 42 -9.54 -5.89 7.22
N GLU A 43 -9.07 -7.00 7.75
CA GLU A 43 -9.66 -7.66 8.91
C GLU A 43 -9.15 -7.04 10.23
N SER A 44 -8.02 -6.33 10.20
CA SER A 44 -7.47 -5.68 11.39
C SER A 44 -6.74 -4.36 11.14
N LYS A 45 -6.72 -3.50 12.16
CA LYS A 45 -5.98 -2.23 12.11
C LYS A 45 -4.47 -2.43 11.95
N ALA A 46 -3.93 -3.55 12.43
CA ALA A 46 -2.53 -3.93 12.24
C ALA A 46 -2.17 -4.10 10.75
N GLU A 47 -3.08 -4.64 9.95
CA GLU A 47 -2.93 -4.79 8.51
C GLU A 47 -2.91 -3.44 7.79
N ALA A 48 -3.84 -2.54 8.14
CA ALA A 48 -3.83 -1.18 7.63
C ALA A 48 -2.53 -0.44 7.95
N ASP A 49 -2.03 -0.58 9.19
CA ASP A 49 -0.78 0.07 9.62
C ASP A 49 0.44 -0.52 8.88
N LYS A 50 0.50 -1.85 8.69
CA LYS A 50 1.52 -2.52 7.87
C LYS A 50 1.52 -2.00 6.44
N ALA A 51 0.35 -1.85 5.82
CA ALA A 51 0.22 -1.35 4.45
C ALA A 51 0.68 0.11 4.34
N VAL A 52 0.30 0.97 5.30
CA VAL A 52 0.75 2.37 5.40
C VAL A 52 2.26 2.44 5.62
N LYS A 53 2.82 1.63 6.51
CA LYS A 53 4.27 1.55 6.75
C LYS A 53 5.02 1.08 5.52
N ALA A 54 4.55 0.03 4.85
CA ALA A 54 5.15 -0.48 3.64
C ALA A 54 5.17 0.58 2.54
N ALA A 55 4.07 1.32 2.36
CA ALA A 55 4.00 2.46 1.46
C ALA A 55 4.96 3.58 1.86
N LYS A 56 4.95 4.03 3.12
CA LYS A 56 5.85 5.08 3.61
C LYS A 56 7.33 4.70 3.58
N ALA A 57 7.66 3.42 3.71
CA ALA A 57 9.02 2.92 3.69
C ALA A 57 9.64 2.95 2.29
N VAL A 58 8.86 3.19 1.23
CA VAL A 58 9.41 3.30 -0.12
C VAL A 58 9.99 4.69 -0.35
N GLU A 59 11.23 4.73 -0.83
CA GLU A 59 11.89 5.95 -1.27
C GLU A 59 11.13 6.61 -2.43
N GLY A 60 10.85 7.91 -2.29
CA GLY A 60 10.08 8.70 -3.25
C GLY A 60 8.63 8.97 -2.85
N VAL A 61 8.20 8.46 -1.68
CA VAL A 61 6.85 8.73 -1.16
C VAL A 61 6.83 10.07 -0.41
N THR A 62 6.12 11.02 -1.01
CA THR A 62 5.85 12.36 -0.46
C THR A 62 4.65 12.34 0.48
N SER A 63 3.62 11.55 0.16
CA SER A 63 2.41 11.46 0.98
C SER A 63 1.75 10.10 0.86
N VAL A 64 1.08 9.66 1.92
CA VAL A 64 0.36 8.39 1.94
C VAL A 64 -1.08 8.62 2.37
N LYS A 65 -2.01 8.23 1.52
CA LYS A 65 -3.44 8.20 1.79
C LYS A 65 -3.90 6.76 1.87
N SER A 66 -4.31 6.35 3.07
CA SER A 66 -4.97 5.07 3.29
C SER A 66 -6.48 5.27 3.41
N ALA A 67 -7.21 4.77 2.43
CA ALA A 67 -8.66 4.63 2.39
C ALA A 67 -9.08 3.16 2.68
N ILE A 68 -8.35 2.49 3.56
CA ILE A 68 -8.62 1.11 3.96
C ILE A 68 -9.74 1.09 5.00
N LYS A 69 -10.75 0.24 4.79
CA LYS A 69 -11.84 -0.02 5.74
C LYS A 69 -11.53 -1.27 6.56
N VAL A 70 -11.47 -1.11 7.88
CA VAL A 70 -11.38 -2.23 8.83
C VAL A 70 -12.80 -2.71 9.12
N LYS A 71 -13.05 -4.03 9.05
CA LYS A 71 -14.34 -4.63 9.41
C LYS A 71 -14.49 -4.80 10.92
#